data_AF-A0A6M0IMA9-F1
#
_entry.id   AF-A0A6M0IMA9-F1
#
_cell.length_a   1.000
_cell.length_b   1.000
_cell.length_c   1.000
_cell.angle_alpha   90.00
_cell.angle_beta   90.00
_cell.angle_gamma   90.00
#
_symmetry.space_group_name_H-M   'P 1'
#
loop_
_entity.id
_entity.type
_entity.pdbx_description
1 polymer ?
#
loop_
_entity_poly.entity_id
_entity_poly.type
_entity_poly.pdbx_seq_one_letter_code
_entity_poly.pdbx_strand_id
1 'polypeptide(L)'
;MNRFLLLSLLLLSFSAFAQQTAYQVFEVDSTAEPRGGVAVLNTYIQANLRKPTAAEAEGKGGRVVISSIVEPDGSVSDVKILSGIRPDCDREALRVIKNFSAWKPALKGGKAVRQQMTTSVVFKPNPPFIYRNGAQIRYFDADRKLLADSSDKARFKQAYPLDSIGLPNGDMIVYKAKGSGWKEEYRIPFSRERNKPTSYTDQPTTTVGYRNDSKLWDGKTFLLTESGSVLRQSYYKNGIPTGASIDYHPNGLVAKKTDEVDDGLLVTSWYPTGQIKEIRLNKKLKAMVVQSPNLVTAFWAPEGKQLVTNGNGKALYTDLVQSRADSTQKTAFTEQGVYENGAKQGVWTGRYADGSYFYQELYDKGVCQQGKAFTAGSDTLRYTELDHQPEFPGGMSGLGQFLSQNLRYPVNAHKAGAQGKVFVSFVVCTDGTLCDYEVLNDVHPELDQEAIRVVQKMSGHWKPGVQRGQKVRVKYNLPINFTLQ
;
A
#
# COMPACT_ATOMS: atom_id res chain seq x y z
N MET A 1 53.08 59.57 17.66
CA MET A 1 52.05 58.50 17.63
C MET A 1 51.47 58.45 16.23
N ASN A 2 51.76 57.40 15.44
CA ASN A 2 50.89 56.94 14.36
C ASN A 2 51.30 55.51 14.00
N ARG A 3 50.44 54.55 14.38
CA ARG A 3 50.59 53.11 14.10
C ARG A 3 50.05 52.85 12.70
N PHE A 4 50.86 52.30 11.81
CA PHE A 4 50.38 51.69 10.58
C PHE A 4 49.81 50.31 10.89
N LEU A 5 48.50 50.14 10.70
CA LEU A 5 47.82 48.84 10.70
C LEU A 5 48.07 48.19 9.33
N LEU A 6 48.78 47.06 9.29
CA LEU A 6 48.80 46.18 8.12
C LEU A 6 47.51 45.36 8.12
N LEU A 7 46.64 45.62 7.14
CA LEU A 7 45.45 44.82 6.87
C LEU A 7 45.81 43.76 5.81
N SER A 8 46.02 42.52 6.24
CA SER A 8 46.20 41.37 5.35
C SER A 8 44.84 40.92 4.80
N LEU A 9 44.58 41.21 3.52
CA LEU A 9 43.40 40.73 2.79
C LEU A 9 43.58 39.23 2.45
N LEU A 10 42.90 38.36 3.18
CA LEU A 10 42.71 36.95 2.80
C LEU A 10 41.71 36.88 1.64
N LEU A 11 42.21 36.67 0.42
CA LEU A 11 41.41 36.33 -0.74
C LEU A 11 40.93 34.87 -0.62
N LEU A 12 39.71 34.69 -0.09
CA LEU A 12 38.95 33.45 -0.21
C LEU A 12 38.52 33.29 -1.67
N SER A 13 39.19 32.41 -2.41
CA SER A 13 38.80 31.98 -3.75
C SER A 13 37.52 31.14 -3.67
N PHE A 14 36.37 31.80 -3.79
CA PHE A 14 35.13 31.11 -4.11
C PHE A 14 35.24 30.54 -5.53
N SER A 15 35.54 29.25 -5.63
CA SER A 15 35.37 28.50 -6.87
C SER A 15 33.88 28.40 -7.14
N ALA A 16 33.35 29.29 -7.97
CA ALA A 16 32.04 29.11 -8.56
C ALA A 16 32.10 27.85 -9.42
N PHE A 17 31.59 26.72 -8.91
CA PHE A 17 31.35 25.55 -9.73
C PHE A 17 30.33 25.94 -10.80
N ALA A 18 30.81 26.24 -12.01
CA ALA A 18 29.95 26.37 -13.17
C ALA A 18 29.21 25.03 -13.34
N GLN A 19 27.91 25.03 -13.10
CA GLN A 19 27.09 23.84 -13.27
C GLN A 19 27.19 23.43 -14.75
N GLN A 20 27.73 22.23 -15.01
CA GLN A 20 27.92 21.71 -16.37
C GLN A 20 26.59 21.79 -17.13
N THR A 21 26.62 22.40 -18.32
CA THR A 21 25.45 22.52 -19.20
C THR A 21 24.91 21.12 -19.54
N ALA A 22 23.58 20.98 -19.48
CA ALA A 22 22.93 19.74 -19.88
C ALA A 22 23.02 19.56 -21.39
N TYR A 23 23.42 18.36 -21.83
CA TYR A 23 23.54 18.03 -23.24
C TYR A 23 22.16 17.81 -23.88
N GLN A 24 22.07 18.10 -25.17
CA GLN A 24 20.97 17.72 -26.03
C GLN A 24 21.10 16.27 -26.51
N VAL A 25 20.03 15.74 -27.09
CA VAL A 25 19.95 14.35 -27.58
C VAL A 25 21.08 14.01 -28.57
N PHE A 26 21.44 14.94 -29.45
CA PHE A 26 22.47 14.73 -30.49
C PHE A 26 23.91 14.93 -30.01
N GLU A 27 24.13 15.38 -28.77
CA GLU A 27 25.46 15.72 -28.25
C GLU A 27 26.09 14.60 -27.40
N VAL A 28 25.40 13.48 -27.24
CA VAL A 28 25.81 12.36 -26.38
C VAL A 28 25.96 11.08 -27.19
N ASP A 29 26.79 10.15 -26.70
CA ASP A 29 27.05 8.86 -27.35
C ASP A 29 25.87 7.89 -27.12
N SER A 30 25.21 8.01 -25.97
CA SER A 30 23.96 7.30 -25.68
C SER A 30 23.02 8.18 -24.86
N THR A 31 21.74 8.16 -25.18
CA THR A 31 20.72 8.99 -24.53
C THR A 31 20.32 8.43 -23.16
N ALA A 32 19.79 9.30 -22.31
CA ALA A 32 19.12 8.89 -21.09
C ALA A 32 17.83 8.14 -21.44
N GLU A 33 17.58 7.05 -20.74
CA GLU A 33 16.47 6.14 -20.99
C GLU A 33 15.84 5.70 -19.67
N PRO A 34 14.50 5.55 -19.58
CA PRO A 34 13.91 4.97 -18.38
C PRO A 34 14.41 3.53 -18.25
N ARG A 35 14.77 3.13 -17.03
CA ARG A 35 15.11 1.74 -16.73
C ARG A 35 13.92 0.84 -17.08
N GLY A 36 14.17 -0.19 -17.89
CA GLY A 36 13.12 -1.06 -18.44
C GLY A 36 12.32 -0.45 -19.61
N GLY A 37 12.68 0.75 -20.10
CA GLY A 37 12.12 1.38 -21.29
C GLY A 37 10.86 2.21 -21.05
N VAL A 38 10.36 2.83 -22.13
CA VAL A 38 9.24 3.80 -22.08
C VAL A 38 7.93 3.17 -21.61
N ALA A 39 7.69 1.89 -21.89
CA ALA A 39 6.49 1.19 -21.40
C ALA A 39 6.44 1.13 -19.86
N VAL A 40 7.59 0.93 -19.21
CA VAL A 40 7.72 0.95 -17.75
C VAL A 40 7.47 2.35 -17.20
N LEU A 41 8.05 3.38 -17.83
CA LEU A 41 7.78 4.77 -17.46
C LEU A 41 6.29 5.10 -17.57
N ASN A 42 5.62 4.70 -18.66
CA ASN A 42 4.19 4.93 -18.84
C ASN A 42 3.37 4.21 -17.75
N THR A 43 3.76 3.00 -17.38
CA THR A 43 3.12 2.24 -16.30
C THR A 43 3.26 2.95 -14.96
N TYR A 44 4.46 3.45 -14.65
CA TYR A 44 4.72 4.30 -13.49
C TYR A 44 3.86 5.57 -13.51
N ILE A 45 3.84 6.31 -14.63
CA ILE A 45 3.06 7.54 -14.76
C ILE A 45 1.57 7.23 -14.50
N GLN A 46 0.99 6.23 -15.16
CA GLN A 46 -0.42 5.90 -14.99
C GLN A 46 -0.76 5.46 -13.56
N ALA A 47 0.14 4.74 -12.88
CA ALA A 47 -0.07 4.34 -11.50
C ALA A 47 0.02 5.53 -10.52
N ASN A 48 0.92 6.48 -10.77
CA ASN A 48 1.20 7.59 -9.86
C ASN A 48 0.39 8.85 -10.13
N LEU A 49 -0.20 9.00 -11.32
CA LEU A 49 -0.93 10.20 -11.74
C LEU A 49 -2.27 10.33 -11.01
N ARG A 50 -2.45 11.43 -10.29
CA ARG A 50 -3.67 11.78 -9.57
C ARG A 50 -4.32 12.99 -10.22
N LYS A 51 -5.37 12.77 -11.01
CA LYS A 51 -6.09 13.88 -11.65
C LYS A 51 -6.71 14.78 -10.57
N PRO A 52 -6.43 16.10 -10.56
CA PRO A 52 -7.04 17.01 -9.60
C PRO A 52 -8.56 17.02 -9.70
N THR A 53 -9.26 17.09 -8.56
CA THR A 53 -10.74 16.99 -8.48
C THR A 53 -11.42 18.03 -9.37
N ALA A 54 -10.90 19.27 -9.42
CA ALA A 54 -11.45 20.33 -10.25
C ALA A 54 -11.28 20.05 -11.76
N ALA A 55 -10.12 19.51 -12.16
CA ALA A 55 -9.90 19.09 -13.54
C ALA A 55 -10.76 17.88 -13.93
N GLU A 56 -10.97 16.93 -13.01
CA GLU A 56 -11.87 15.80 -13.19
C GLU A 56 -13.33 16.24 -13.30
N ALA A 57 -13.77 17.19 -12.47
CA ALA A 57 -15.11 17.76 -12.51
C ALA A 57 -15.44 18.39 -13.88
N GLU A 58 -14.46 19.04 -14.51
CA GLU A 58 -14.58 19.60 -15.86
C GLU A 58 -14.33 18.58 -16.99
N GLY A 59 -14.09 17.31 -16.66
CA GLY A 59 -13.81 16.25 -17.64
C GLY A 59 -12.51 16.44 -18.42
N LYS A 60 -11.58 17.27 -17.92
CA LYS A 60 -10.44 17.79 -18.68
C LYS A 60 -9.46 16.69 -19.09
N GLY A 61 -9.37 16.39 -20.38
CA GLY A 61 -8.32 15.54 -20.93
C GLY A 61 -7.24 16.37 -21.61
N GLY A 62 -6.06 15.79 -21.78
CA GLY A 62 -5.01 16.40 -22.59
C GLY A 62 -3.61 15.93 -22.23
N ARG A 63 -2.62 16.50 -22.93
CA ARG A 63 -1.21 16.17 -22.78
C ARG A 63 -0.48 17.35 -22.17
N VAL A 64 0.23 17.11 -21.08
CA VAL A 64 1.21 18.04 -20.51
C VAL A 64 2.59 17.62 -21.02
N VAL A 65 3.31 18.53 -21.65
CA VAL A 65 4.67 18.33 -22.19
C VAL A 65 5.66 19.01 -21.25
N ILE A 66 6.64 18.23 -20.80
CA ILE A 66 7.57 18.60 -19.74
C ILE A 66 8.99 18.48 -20.27
N SER A 67 9.79 19.54 -20.10
CA SER A 67 11.25 19.48 -20.22
C SER A 67 11.86 19.18 -18.87
N SER A 68 12.87 18.33 -18.81
CA SER A 68 13.60 18.02 -17.59
C SER A 68 15.05 17.66 -17.88
N ILE A 69 15.91 17.73 -16.86
CA ILE A 69 17.29 17.25 -16.94
C ILE A 69 17.39 15.92 -16.21
N VAL A 70 17.85 14.88 -16.88
CA VAL A 70 18.31 13.66 -16.19
C VAL A 70 19.74 13.86 -15.75
N GLU A 71 19.96 13.64 -14.46
CA GLU A 71 21.25 13.73 -13.80
C GLU A 71 22.04 12.42 -13.96
N PRO A 72 23.38 12.44 -13.79
CA PRO A 72 24.23 11.25 -13.90
C PRO A 72 23.86 10.10 -12.95
N ASP A 73 23.18 10.38 -11.84
CA ASP A 73 22.69 9.38 -10.88
C ASP A 73 21.33 8.77 -11.25
N GLY A 74 20.71 9.25 -12.33
CA GLY A 74 19.39 8.83 -12.80
C GLY A 74 18.22 9.58 -12.17
N SER A 75 18.48 10.57 -11.30
CA SER A 75 17.46 11.49 -10.81
C SER A 75 17.09 12.57 -11.85
N VAL A 76 16.05 13.34 -11.57
CA VAL A 76 15.53 14.37 -12.47
C VAL A 76 15.56 15.74 -11.80
N SER A 77 16.08 16.73 -12.50
CA SER A 77 16.12 18.14 -12.08
C SER A 77 15.60 19.08 -13.18
N ASP A 78 15.56 20.39 -12.88
CA ASP A 78 15.14 21.47 -13.80
C ASP A 78 13.86 21.16 -14.59
N VAL A 79 12.83 20.69 -13.88
CA VAL A 79 11.57 20.26 -14.49
C VAL A 79 10.71 21.48 -14.83
N LYS A 80 10.39 21.66 -16.11
CA LYS A 80 9.68 22.82 -16.67
C LYS A 80 8.52 22.36 -17.55
N ILE A 81 7.38 23.06 -17.44
CA ILE A 81 6.27 22.89 -18.35
C ILE A 81 6.60 23.57 -19.67
N LEU A 82 6.60 22.82 -20.78
CA LEU A 82 6.67 23.37 -22.14
C LEU A 82 5.27 23.66 -22.69
N SER A 83 4.33 22.76 -22.41
CA SER A 83 2.93 22.91 -22.80
C SER A 83 2.07 22.29 -21.71
N GLY A 84 1.21 23.11 -21.11
CA GLY A 84 0.31 22.72 -20.02
C GLY A 84 -1.13 22.58 -20.50
N ILE A 85 -1.97 22.00 -19.65
CA ILE A 85 -3.43 22.00 -19.86
C ILE A 85 -4.13 22.90 -18.84
N ARG A 86 -3.69 22.85 -17.59
CA ARG A 86 -4.22 23.60 -16.45
C ARG A 86 -3.17 23.65 -15.34
N PRO A 87 -3.09 24.74 -14.54
CA PRO A 87 -2.07 24.85 -13.49
C PRO A 87 -2.05 23.71 -12.45
N ASP A 88 -3.22 23.15 -12.11
CA ASP A 88 -3.33 22.03 -11.17
C ASP A 88 -2.88 20.70 -11.79
N CYS A 89 -3.27 20.42 -13.04
CA CYS A 89 -2.77 19.28 -13.81
C CYS A 89 -1.26 19.38 -14.06
N ASP A 90 -0.76 20.57 -14.38
CA ASP A 90 0.65 20.82 -14.64
C ASP A 90 1.49 20.54 -13.38
N ARG A 91 1.04 21.03 -12.21
CA ARG A 91 1.70 20.74 -10.92
C ARG A 91 1.75 19.25 -10.63
N GLU A 92 0.68 18.53 -10.89
CA GLU A 92 0.63 17.09 -10.70
C GLU A 92 1.59 16.37 -11.67
N ALA A 93 1.61 16.77 -12.94
CA ALA A 93 2.51 16.19 -13.94
C ALA A 93 3.99 16.41 -13.56
N LEU A 94 4.34 17.61 -13.07
CA LEU A 94 5.66 17.90 -12.51
C LEU A 94 5.98 16.99 -11.32
N ARG A 95 5.04 16.80 -10.37
CA ARG A 95 5.23 15.92 -9.20
C ARG A 95 5.55 14.50 -9.61
N VAL A 96 4.83 13.97 -10.60
CA VAL A 96 5.06 12.60 -11.09
C VAL A 96 6.44 12.48 -11.74
N ILE A 97 6.80 13.37 -12.67
CA ILE A 97 8.08 13.27 -13.38
C ILE A 97 9.28 13.53 -12.45
N LYS A 98 9.18 14.52 -11.57
CA LYS A 98 10.26 14.88 -10.63
C LYS A 98 10.65 13.72 -9.70
N ASN A 99 9.68 12.88 -9.32
CA ASN A 99 9.90 11.80 -8.37
C ASN A 99 10.31 10.48 -9.05
N PHE A 100 10.38 10.42 -10.37
CA PHE A 100 10.89 9.24 -11.08
C PHE A 100 12.41 9.32 -11.18
N SER A 101 13.12 8.49 -10.41
CA SER A 101 14.59 8.46 -10.36
C SER A 101 15.19 7.18 -10.93
N ALA A 102 14.39 6.43 -11.69
CA ALA A 102 14.81 5.20 -12.35
C ALA A 102 15.23 5.45 -13.80
N TRP A 103 16.07 6.47 -14.05
CA TRP A 103 16.70 6.65 -15.35
C TRP A 103 18.04 5.91 -15.42
N LYS A 104 18.36 5.44 -16.63
CA LYS A 104 19.73 5.22 -17.08
C LYS A 104 20.21 6.57 -17.63
N PRO A 105 21.32 7.14 -17.12
CA PRO A 105 21.81 8.44 -17.56
C PRO A 105 22.35 8.37 -19.00
N ALA A 106 22.47 9.54 -19.63
CA ALA A 106 23.17 9.66 -20.90
C ALA A 106 24.68 9.47 -20.71
N LEU A 107 25.38 9.02 -21.76
CA LEU A 107 26.84 8.85 -21.74
C LEU A 107 27.51 9.75 -22.78
N LYS A 108 28.63 10.37 -22.40
CA LYS A 108 29.52 11.10 -23.32
C LYS A 108 30.97 10.80 -22.96
N GLY A 109 31.75 10.31 -23.91
CA GLY A 109 33.08 9.76 -23.66
C GLY A 109 33.06 8.63 -22.63
N GLY A 110 32.00 7.82 -22.61
CA GLY A 110 31.79 6.74 -21.64
C GLY A 110 31.47 7.18 -20.20
N LYS A 111 31.36 8.48 -19.92
CA LYS A 111 30.99 9.02 -18.61
C LYS A 111 29.52 9.41 -18.57
N ALA A 112 28.85 9.15 -17.43
CA ALA A 112 27.49 9.60 -17.21
C ALA A 112 27.43 11.14 -17.18
N VAL A 113 26.53 11.73 -17.95
CA VAL A 113 26.38 13.17 -18.11
C VAL A 113 24.93 13.61 -17.98
N ARG A 114 24.75 14.89 -17.66
CA ARG A 114 23.44 15.57 -17.62
C ARG A 114 22.87 15.64 -19.03
N GLN A 115 21.61 15.26 -19.21
CA GLN A 115 20.92 15.39 -20.50
C GLN A 115 19.54 16.00 -20.34
N GLN A 116 19.21 16.98 -21.18
CA GLN A 116 17.85 17.50 -21.29
C GLN A 116 16.97 16.53 -22.07
N MET A 117 15.76 16.31 -21.59
CA MET A 117 14.76 15.44 -22.21
C MET A 117 13.37 16.03 -22.16
N THR A 118 12.51 15.55 -23.06
CA THR A 118 11.10 15.91 -23.10
C THR A 118 10.23 14.70 -22.82
N THR A 119 9.39 14.79 -21.80
CA THR A 119 8.44 13.75 -21.40
C THR A 119 7.01 14.26 -21.55
N SER A 120 6.07 13.37 -21.81
CA SER A 120 4.64 13.70 -21.90
C SER A 120 3.84 12.96 -20.85
N VAL A 121 2.98 13.68 -20.12
CA VAL A 121 2.01 13.11 -19.19
C VAL A 121 0.61 13.33 -19.76
N VAL A 122 -0.15 12.25 -19.92
CA VAL A 122 -1.50 12.31 -20.50
C VAL A 122 -2.55 12.14 -19.40
N PHE A 123 -3.38 13.15 -19.21
CA PHE A 123 -4.59 13.07 -18.41
C PHE A 123 -5.73 12.58 -19.32
N LYS A 124 -6.32 11.44 -18.95
CA LYS A 124 -7.47 10.89 -19.68
C LYS A 124 -8.72 11.76 -19.43
N PRO A 125 -9.54 12.03 -20.45
CA PRO A 125 -10.84 12.65 -20.25
C PRO A 125 -11.75 11.72 -19.46
N ASN A 126 -12.73 12.29 -18.76
CA ASN A 126 -13.76 11.56 -18.03
C ASN A 126 -15.10 12.30 -18.16
N PRO A 127 -16.23 11.62 -17.91
CA PRO A 127 -17.52 12.31 -17.78
C PRO A 127 -17.43 13.38 -16.69
N PRO A 128 -17.79 14.65 -16.98
CA PRO A 128 -17.73 15.72 -16.00
C PRO A 128 -18.74 15.49 -14.86
N PHE A 129 -18.49 16.13 -13.73
CA PHE A 129 -19.41 16.15 -12.61
C PHE A 129 -19.46 17.53 -11.97
N ILE A 130 -20.56 17.82 -11.26
CA ILE A 130 -20.73 19.13 -10.62
C ILE A 130 -19.83 19.19 -9.40
N TYR A 131 -18.89 20.13 -9.37
CA TYR A 131 -18.02 20.39 -8.23
C TYR A 131 -18.13 21.86 -7.86
N ARG A 132 -18.62 22.16 -6.65
CA ARG A 132 -18.85 23.53 -6.17
C ARG A 132 -18.50 23.62 -4.70
N ASN A 133 -17.79 24.68 -4.31
CA ASN A 133 -17.44 24.97 -2.92
C ASN A 133 -16.76 23.79 -2.18
N GLY A 134 -15.85 23.08 -2.85
CA GLY A 134 -15.14 21.95 -2.24
C GLY A 134 -15.95 20.66 -2.14
N ALA A 135 -17.10 20.55 -2.81
CA ALA A 135 -17.94 19.35 -2.78
C ALA A 135 -18.35 18.90 -4.17
N GLN A 136 -18.29 17.58 -4.40
CA GLN A 136 -18.97 16.95 -5.52
C GLN A 136 -20.48 16.95 -5.24
N ILE A 137 -21.25 17.48 -6.18
CA ILE A 137 -22.71 17.55 -6.10
C ILE A 137 -23.30 16.50 -7.04
N ARG A 138 -24.21 15.68 -6.51
CA ARG A 138 -24.96 14.68 -7.27
C ARG A 138 -26.44 14.88 -7.07
N TYR A 139 -27.22 14.76 -8.14
CA TYR A 139 -28.68 14.84 -8.09
C TYR A 139 -29.27 13.47 -8.35
N PHE A 140 -30.37 13.15 -7.69
CA PHE A 140 -31.06 11.89 -7.85
C PHE A 140 -32.56 12.10 -8.00
N ASP A 141 -33.21 11.26 -8.78
CA ASP A 141 -34.67 11.24 -8.91
C ASP A 141 -35.36 10.60 -7.70
N ALA A 142 -36.68 10.43 -7.77
CA ALA A 142 -37.48 9.81 -6.72
C ALA A 142 -37.03 8.37 -6.39
N ASP A 143 -36.49 7.64 -7.37
CA ASP A 143 -36.05 6.25 -7.27
C ASP A 143 -34.57 6.14 -6.87
N ARG A 144 -33.94 7.24 -6.45
CA ARG A 144 -32.50 7.33 -6.11
C ARG A 144 -31.58 7.03 -7.30
N LYS A 145 -32.04 7.19 -8.54
CA LYS A 145 -31.17 7.08 -9.73
C LYS A 145 -30.44 8.39 -9.98
N LEU A 146 -29.16 8.29 -10.31
CA LEU A 146 -28.30 9.45 -10.55
C LEU A 146 -28.76 10.24 -11.79
N LEU A 147 -28.83 11.56 -11.67
CA LEU A 147 -29.13 12.51 -12.73
C LEU A 147 -27.88 13.31 -13.10
N ALA A 148 -27.82 13.75 -14.36
CA ALA A 148 -26.71 14.57 -14.86
C ALA A 148 -26.71 15.99 -14.26
N ASP A 149 -27.88 16.49 -13.86
CA ASP A 149 -28.09 17.86 -13.41
C ASP A 149 -29.24 18.00 -12.41
N SER A 150 -29.49 19.26 -11.99
CA SER A 150 -30.62 19.64 -11.13
C SER A 150 -31.91 19.86 -11.92
N SER A 151 -32.28 18.92 -12.81
CA SER A 151 -33.54 18.99 -13.56
C SER A 151 -34.78 18.95 -12.65
N ASP A 152 -35.95 19.25 -13.21
CA ASP A 152 -37.26 19.17 -12.51
C ASP A 152 -37.57 17.78 -11.95
N LYS A 153 -36.84 16.75 -12.40
CA LYS A 153 -36.93 15.37 -11.90
C LYS A 153 -36.15 15.15 -10.60
N ALA A 154 -35.22 16.04 -10.26
CA ALA A 154 -34.40 15.89 -9.07
C ALA A 154 -35.27 15.94 -7.80
N ARG A 155 -35.12 14.93 -6.96
CA ARG A 155 -35.79 14.82 -5.65
C ARG A 155 -34.79 14.79 -4.51
N PHE A 156 -33.57 14.31 -4.77
CA PHE A 156 -32.48 14.36 -3.81
C PHE A 156 -31.24 15.04 -4.39
N LYS A 157 -30.48 15.69 -3.52
CA LYS A 157 -29.17 16.28 -3.82
C LYS A 157 -28.19 15.82 -2.77
N GLN A 158 -27.05 15.28 -3.19
CA GLN A 158 -25.96 14.89 -2.32
C GLN A 158 -24.82 15.87 -2.49
N ALA A 159 -24.27 16.37 -1.38
CA ALA A 159 -23.01 17.11 -1.35
C ALA A 159 -21.95 16.22 -0.70
N TYR A 160 -20.90 15.91 -1.45
CA TYR A 160 -19.79 15.08 -1.01
C TYR A 160 -18.50 15.91 -0.94
N PRO A 161 -18.10 16.38 0.26
CA PRO A 161 -16.90 17.19 0.45
C PRO A 161 -15.62 16.44 0.07
N LEU A 162 -14.82 17.02 -0.81
CA LEU A 162 -13.59 16.46 -1.34
C LEU A 162 -12.52 17.55 -1.40
N ASP A 163 -11.28 17.20 -1.11
CA ASP A 163 -10.15 18.10 -1.35
C ASP A 163 -9.73 18.11 -2.84
N SER A 164 -8.64 18.82 -3.14
CA SER A 164 -8.13 18.95 -4.51
C SER A 164 -7.59 17.66 -5.13
N ILE A 165 -7.35 16.61 -4.33
CA ILE A 165 -6.85 15.30 -4.78
C ILE A 165 -7.88 14.17 -4.59
N GLY A 166 -9.11 14.52 -4.21
CA GLY A 166 -10.23 13.60 -4.07
C GLY A 166 -10.28 12.88 -2.73
N LEU A 167 -9.62 13.41 -1.70
CA LEU A 167 -9.74 12.92 -0.32
C LEU A 167 -11.02 13.49 0.32
N PRO A 168 -11.87 12.65 0.93
CA PRO A 168 -13.00 13.13 1.71
C PRO A 168 -12.52 13.91 2.94
N ASN A 169 -13.17 15.05 3.21
CA ASN A 169 -12.78 15.96 4.28
C ASN A 169 -13.95 16.49 5.14
N GLY A 170 -15.15 15.93 4.97
CA GLY A 170 -16.33 16.34 5.74
C GLY A 170 -17.54 15.45 5.54
N ASP A 171 -18.58 15.68 6.33
CA ASP A 171 -19.83 14.92 6.28
C ASP A 171 -20.44 14.96 4.89
N MET A 172 -20.93 13.81 4.44
CA MET A 172 -21.69 13.75 3.20
C MET A 172 -23.16 14.08 3.51
N ILE A 173 -23.67 15.16 2.93
CA ILE A 173 -25.00 15.67 3.26
C ILE A 173 -25.98 15.32 2.13
N VAL A 174 -27.14 14.77 2.49
CA VAL A 174 -28.22 14.45 1.56
C VAL A 174 -29.40 15.37 1.85
N TYR A 175 -29.83 16.09 0.81
CA TYR A 175 -30.97 17.00 0.81
C TYR A 175 -32.12 16.40 0.01
N LYS A 176 -33.34 16.74 0.40
CA LYS A 176 -34.58 16.47 -0.33
C LYS A 176 -35.17 17.77 -0.85
N ALA A 177 -35.75 17.73 -2.04
CA ALA A 177 -36.48 18.85 -2.63
C ALA A 177 -37.65 19.26 -1.72
N LYS A 178 -37.80 20.56 -1.45
CA LYS A 178 -38.92 21.14 -0.69
C LYS A 178 -39.28 22.50 -1.27
N GLY A 179 -40.42 22.59 -1.96
CA GLY A 179 -40.78 23.77 -2.74
C GLY A 179 -39.74 24.02 -3.83
N SER A 180 -39.27 25.26 -3.98
CA SER A 180 -38.17 25.64 -4.88
C SER A 180 -36.77 25.40 -4.29
N GLY A 181 -36.68 24.89 -3.06
CA GLY A 181 -35.42 24.77 -2.31
C GLY A 181 -35.05 23.34 -1.94
N TRP A 182 -33.96 23.23 -1.17
CA TRP A 182 -33.41 21.98 -0.67
C TRP A 182 -33.45 22.00 0.86
N LYS A 183 -34.02 20.96 1.48
CA LYS A 183 -33.97 20.76 2.93
C LYS A 183 -33.09 19.54 3.23
N GLU A 184 -32.19 19.65 4.20
CA GLU A 184 -31.40 18.49 4.66
C GLU A 184 -32.35 17.37 5.10
N GLU A 185 -32.14 16.16 4.58
CA GLU A 185 -32.90 14.96 4.96
C GLU A 185 -32.08 14.14 5.96
N TYR A 186 -30.81 13.91 5.67
CA TYR A 186 -29.85 13.27 6.58
C TYR A 186 -28.41 13.58 6.15
N ARG A 187 -27.45 13.22 7.01
CA ARG A 187 -26.01 13.27 6.72
C ARG A 187 -25.34 11.95 7.08
N ILE A 188 -24.30 11.60 6.35
CA ILE A 188 -23.44 10.46 6.62
C ILE A 188 -22.14 11.01 7.21
N PRO A 189 -21.87 10.78 8.52
CA PRO A 189 -20.72 11.35 9.19
C PRO A 189 -19.40 10.90 8.57
N PHE A 190 -18.50 11.85 8.37
CA PHE A 190 -17.13 11.52 8.00
C PHE A 190 -16.41 10.86 9.19
N SER A 191 -15.96 9.63 8.98
CA SER A 191 -15.30 8.84 10.01
C SER A 191 -13.79 9.01 9.94
N ARG A 192 -13.18 9.26 11.11
CA ARG A 192 -11.74 9.30 11.33
C ARG A 192 -11.38 8.38 12.50
N GLU A 193 -10.64 7.31 12.22
CA GLU A 193 -10.25 6.31 13.21
C GLU A 193 -8.74 6.27 13.34
N ARG A 194 -8.20 6.59 14.52
CA ARG A 194 -6.77 6.45 14.80
C ARG A 194 -6.48 4.96 15.02
N ASN A 195 -5.59 4.39 14.23
CA ASN A 195 -5.22 2.99 14.35
C ASN A 195 -4.11 2.83 15.39
N LYS A 196 -4.22 1.79 16.22
CA LYS A 196 -3.14 1.39 17.14
C LYS A 196 -1.94 0.88 16.31
N PRO A 197 -0.70 1.27 16.63
CA PRO A 197 0.50 0.72 16.00
C PRO A 197 0.52 -0.82 16.11
N THR A 198 0.89 -1.51 15.04
CA THR A 198 1.02 -2.98 15.05
C THR A 198 2.34 -3.45 15.67
N SER A 199 3.31 -2.55 15.81
CA SER A 199 4.63 -2.73 16.43
C SER A 199 5.05 -1.46 17.16
N TYR A 200 5.95 -1.58 18.14
CA TYR A 200 6.57 -0.43 18.84
C TYR A 200 7.33 0.52 17.91
N THR A 201 7.68 0.06 16.71
CA THR A 201 8.39 0.86 15.70
C THR A 201 7.45 1.50 14.66
N ASP A 202 6.16 1.14 14.67
CA ASP A 202 5.20 1.65 13.71
C ASP A 202 4.71 3.05 14.14
N GLN A 203 4.69 3.97 13.18
CA GLN A 203 4.10 5.28 13.39
C GLN A 203 2.57 5.15 13.50
N PRO A 204 1.91 5.93 14.37
CA PRO A 204 0.45 6.00 14.41
C PRO A 204 -0.11 6.37 13.04
N THR A 205 -1.21 5.72 12.66
CA THR A 205 -1.90 6.01 11.39
C THR A 205 -3.37 6.34 11.66
N THR A 206 -4.02 6.93 10.67
CA THR A 206 -5.44 7.28 10.76
C THR A 206 -6.17 6.79 9.52
N THR A 207 -7.22 6.01 9.71
CA THR A 207 -8.13 5.60 8.64
C THR A 207 -9.27 6.61 8.52
N VAL A 208 -9.52 7.10 7.30
CA VAL A 208 -10.62 8.02 7.01
C VAL A 208 -11.54 7.50 5.91
N GLY A 209 -12.82 7.86 5.97
CA GLY A 209 -13.84 7.48 5.00
C GLY A 209 -15.26 7.56 5.58
N TYR A 210 -16.17 6.75 5.06
CA TYR A 210 -17.56 6.65 5.55
C TYR A 210 -17.88 5.24 6.02
N ARG A 211 -18.89 5.15 6.89
CA ARG A 211 -19.43 3.89 7.39
C ARG A 211 -20.89 3.75 7.01
N ASN A 212 -21.32 2.51 6.82
CA ASN A 212 -22.73 2.18 6.67
C ASN A 212 -23.46 2.20 8.03
N ASP A 213 -24.77 1.94 8.01
CA ASP A 213 -25.63 1.96 9.21
C ASP A 213 -25.19 0.94 10.27
N SER A 214 -24.54 -0.16 9.85
CA SER A 214 -23.93 -1.15 10.74
C SER A 214 -22.55 -0.72 11.28
N LYS A 215 -22.15 0.54 11.07
CA LYS A 215 -20.85 1.12 11.45
C LYS A 215 -19.65 0.41 10.78
N LEU A 216 -19.86 -0.27 9.67
CA LEU A 216 -18.80 -0.92 8.89
C LEU A 216 -18.29 0.04 7.81
N TRP A 217 -16.99 0.02 7.51
CA TRP A 217 -16.42 0.78 6.40
C TRP A 217 -17.14 0.45 5.09
N ASP A 218 -17.52 1.48 4.34
CA ASP A 218 -18.24 1.31 3.09
C ASP A 218 -17.84 2.41 2.09
N GLY A 219 -17.48 2.01 0.88
CA GLY A 219 -16.86 2.86 -0.11
C GLY A 219 -15.35 3.05 0.06
N LYS A 220 -14.84 4.16 -0.45
CA LYS A 220 -13.41 4.46 -0.52
C LYS A 220 -12.87 4.90 0.84
N THR A 221 -11.78 4.29 1.28
CA THR A 221 -11.10 4.62 2.53
C THR A 221 -9.63 4.93 2.29
N PHE A 222 -9.05 5.72 3.18
CA PHE A 222 -7.66 6.13 3.11
C PHE A 222 -6.97 5.92 4.45
N LEU A 223 -5.82 5.26 4.42
CA LEU A 223 -4.90 5.18 5.55
C LEU A 223 -3.90 6.32 5.42
N LEU A 224 -3.81 7.15 6.45
CA LEU A 224 -2.98 8.35 6.48
C LEU A 224 -1.88 8.22 7.54
N THR A 225 -0.71 8.81 7.29
CA THR A 225 0.26 9.13 8.33
C THR A 225 -0.31 10.16 9.30
N GLU A 226 0.34 10.35 10.45
CA GLU A 226 0.00 11.44 11.39
C GLU A 226 0.11 12.83 10.74
N SER A 227 1.03 13.01 9.79
CA SER A 227 1.18 14.23 8.99
C SER A 227 0.13 14.38 7.86
N GLY A 228 -0.75 13.40 7.66
CA GLY A 228 -1.81 13.43 6.65
C GLY A 228 -1.43 12.89 5.26
N SER A 229 -0.22 12.37 5.08
CA SER A 229 0.20 11.71 3.83
C SER A 229 -0.53 10.38 3.64
N VAL A 230 -0.99 10.09 2.43
CA VAL A 230 -1.68 8.83 2.11
C VAL A 230 -0.69 7.67 2.05
N LEU A 231 -0.91 6.65 2.88
CA LEU A 231 -0.18 5.36 2.88
C LEU A 231 -0.92 4.27 2.13
N ARG A 232 -2.25 4.26 2.18
CA ARG A 232 -3.08 3.29 1.45
C ARG A 232 -4.40 3.90 1.02
N GLN A 233 -4.85 3.53 -0.16
CA GLN A 233 -6.22 3.69 -0.62
C GLN A 233 -6.85 2.30 -0.79
N SER A 234 -8.03 2.11 -0.21
CA SER A 234 -8.80 0.87 -0.31
C SER A 234 -10.26 1.15 -0.65
N TYR A 235 -10.96 0.14 -1.12
CA TYR A 235 -12.41 0.18 -1.26
C TYR A 235 -13.03 -0.93 -0.41
N TYR A 236 -14.10 -0.60 0.29
CA TYR A 236 -14.83 -1.51 1.16
C TYR A 236 -16.28 -1.62 0.71
N LYS A 237 -16.85 -2.82 0.84
CA LYS A 237 -18.28 -3.06 0.69
C LYS A 237 -18.76 -3.81 1.92
N ASN A 238 -19.64 -3.20 2.72
CA ASN A 238 -20.12 -3.78 3.98
C ASN A 238 -18.99 -4.27 4.90
N GLY A 239 -17.93 -3.49 5.06
CA GLY A 239 -16.77 -3.83 5.89
C GLY A 239 -15.79 -4.83 5.27
N ILE A 240 -16.07 -5.36 4.08
CA ILE A 240 -15.18 -6.28 3.37
C ILE A 240 -14.35 -5.47 2.36
N PRO A 241 -13.00 -5.52 2.44
CA PRO A 241 -12.15 -4.96 1.39
C PRO A 241 -12.49 -5.60 0.04
N THR A 242 -12.82 -4.80 -0.96
CA THR A 242 -13.20 -5.26 -2.31
C THR A 242 -12.54 -4.39 -3.37
N GLY A 243 -12.29 -4.94 -4.55
CA GLY A 243 -11.72 -4.20 -5.67
C GLY A 243 -10.26 -3.77 -5.47
N ALA A 244 -9.90 -2.67 -6.15
CA ALA A 244 -8.52 -2.23 -6.24
C ALA A 244 -8.03 -1.54 -4.96
N SER A 245 -6.76 -1.79 -4.61
CA SER A 245 -6.05 -1.08 -3.54
C SER A 245 -4.72 -0.52 -4.03
N ILE A 246 -4.30 0.58 -3.43
CA ILE A 246 -3.03 1.24 -3.75
C ILE A 246 -2.30 1.51 -2.44
N ASP A 247 -1.10 0.97 -2.31
CA ASP A 247 -0.15 1.28 -1.24
C ASP A 247 0.89 2.29 -1.75
N TYR A 248 1.31 3.18 -0.87
CA TYR A 248 2.29 4.21 -1.18
C TYR A 248 3.55 4.03 -0.33
N HIS A 249 4.70 4.30 -0.94
CA HIS A 249 5.96 4.50 -0.25
C HIS A 249 5.89 5.77 0.62
N PRO A 250 6.75 5.91 1.64
CA PRO A 250 6.82 7.15 2.45
C PRO A 250 7.08 8.42 1.64
N ASN A 251 7.71 8.32 0.47
CA ASN A 251 7.94 9.44 -0.44
C ASN A 251 6.69 9.81 -1.30
N GLY A 252 5.56 9.13 -1.09
CA GLY A 252 4.29 9.39 -1.75
C GLY A 252 4.11 8.73 -3.13
N LEU A 253 5.11 8.00 -3.63
CA LEU A 253 4.98 7.19 -4.84
C LEU A 253 4.22 5.90 -4.57
N VAL A 254 3.53 5.38 -5.58
CA VAL A 254 2.88 4.06 -5.50
C VAL A 254 3.95 3.00 -5.26
N ALA A 255 3.80 2.26 -4.17
CA ALA A 255 4.59 1.08 -3.85
C ALA A 255 3.98 -0.17 -4.44
N LYS A 256 2.66 -0.28 -4.41
CA LYS A 256 1.92 -1.45 -4.85
C LYS A 256 0.52 -1.05 -5.30
N LYS A 257 0.05 -1.68 -6.37
CA LYS A 257 -1.32 -1.60 -6.88
C LYS A 257 -1.85 -3.01 -6.98
N THR A 258 -3.00 -3.24 -6.36
CA THR A 258 -3.75 -4.50 -6.45
C THR A 258 -4.98 -4.22 -7.28
N ASP A 259 -5.18 -4.96 -8.36
CA ASP A 259 -6.37 -4.90 -9.21
C ASP A 259 -7.08 -6.26 -9.17
N GLU A 260 -8.41 -6.23 -9.19
CA GLU A 260 -9.20 -7.44 -9.31
C GLU A 260 -9.29 -7.85 -10.79
N VAL A 261 -8.99 -9.13 -11.06
CA VAL A 261 -9.09 -9.75 -12.38
C VAL A 261 -9.88 -11.06 -12.25
N ASP A 262 -10.33 -11.63 -13.36
CA ASP A 262 -11.18 -12.84 -13.35
C ASP A 262 -10.56 -13.97 -12.52
N ASP A 263 -9.26 -14.20 -12.70
CA ASP A 263 -8.48 -15.26 -12.07
C ASP A 263 -7.99 -14.96 -10.64
N GLY A 264 -8.24 -13.76 -10.10
CA GLY A 264 -7.79 -13.37 -8.76
C GLY A 264 -7.37 -11.92 -8.63
N LEU A 265 -6.24 -11.69 -7.96
CA LEU A 265 -5.73 -10.34 -7.72
C LEU A 265 -4.40 -10.16 -8.45
N LEU A 266 -4.37 -9.21 -9.38
CA LEU A 266 -3.14 -8.79 -10.05
C LEU A 266 -2.45 -7.73 -9.19
N VAL A 267 -1.24 -8.04 -8.74
CA VAL A 267 -0.40 -7.16 -7.92
C VAL A 267 0.75 -6.65 -8.77
N THR A 268 0.81 -5.34 -8.97
CA THR A 268 1.99 -4.66 -9.53
C THR A 268 2.69 -3.91 -8.41
N SER A 269 4.01 -4.05 -8.30
CA SER A 269 4.81 -3.38 -7.27
C SER A 269 5.94 -2.56 -7.88
N TRP A 270 6.36 -1.50 -7.21
CA TRP A 270 7.42 -0.59 -7.63
C TRP A 270 8.42 -0.36 -6.50
N TYR A 271 9.68 -0.13 -6.86
CA TYR A 271 10.70 0.39 -5.95
C TYR A 271 10.42 1.86 -5.60
N PRO A 272 11.00 2.39 -4.50
CA PRO A 272 10.87 3.81 -4.14
C PRO A 272 11.40 4.79 -5.20
N THR A 273 12.17 4.31 -6.19
CA THR A 273 12.65 5.09 -7.34
C THR A 273 11.61 5.25 -8.46
N GLY A 274 10.48 4.53 -8.38
CA GLY A 274 9.50 4.43 -9.45
C GLY A 274 9.78 3.32 -10.46
N GLN A 275 10.90 2.61 -10.37
CA GLN A 275 11.17 1.41 -11.16
C GLN A 275 10.14 0.32 -10.84
N ILE A 276 9.52 -0.29 -11.84
CA ILE A 276 8.67 -1.47 -11.61
C ILE A 276 9.51 -2.60 -11.03
N LYS A 277 9.01 -3.27 -9.99
CA LYS A 277 9.66 -4.37 -9.27
C LYS A 277 9.11 -5.72 -9.73
N GLU A 278 7.79 -5.89 -9.69
CA GLU A 278 7.17 -7.19 -9.87
C GLU A 278 5.72 -7.07 -10.38
N ILE A 279 5.30 -8.03 -11.20
CA ILE A 279 3.89 -8.30 -11.53
C ILE A 279 3.56 -9.73 -11.11
N ARG A 280 2.59 -9.89 -10.21
CA ARG A 280 2.21 -11.15 -9.58
C ARG A 280 0.71 -11.36 -9.66
N LEU A 281 0.28 -12.56 -10.01
CA LEU A 281 -1.12 -12.99 -9.94
C LEU A 281 -1.32 -13.86 -8.69
N ASN A 282 -2.13 -13.38 -7.77
CA ASN A 282 -2.59 -14.15 -6.62
C ASN A 282 -3.93 -14.79 -6.99
N LYS A 283 -3.91 -16.09 -7.32
CA LYS A 283 -5.12 -16.81 -7.75
C LYS A 283 -6.16 -16.91 -6.63
N LYS A 284 -7.45 -16.87 -6.97
CA LYS A 284 -8.52 -17.20 -6.01
C LYS A 284 -8.33 -18.61 -5.48
N LEU A 285 -8.40 -18.77 -4.16
CA LEU A 285 -8.36 -20.10 -3.52
C LEU A 285 -9.57 -20.92 -4.01
N LYS A 286 -9.32 -22.08 -4.61
CA LYS A 286 -10.37 -23.08 -4.85
C LYS A 286 -10.65 -23.82 -3.54
N ALA A 287 -11.92 -24.10 -3.23
CA ALA A 287 -12.37 -24.65 -1.94
C ALA A 287 -11.72 -25.98 -1.48
N MET A 288 -10.92 -26.64 -2.33
CA MET A 288 -10.21 -27.89 -2.02
C MET A 288 -8.66 -27.75 -2.06
N VAL A 289 -8.12 -26.55 -2.32
CA VAL A 289 -6.67 -26.32 -2.40
C VAL A 289 -6.23 -25.50 -1.18
N VAL A 290 -5.50 -26.14 -0.27
CA VAL A 290 -5.02 -25.54 1.00
C VAL A 290 -4.02 -24.40 0.74
N GLN A 291 -3.26 -24.44 -0.35
CA GLN A 291 -2.36 -23.37 -0.79
C GLN A 291 -2.28 -23.31 -2.32
N SER A 292 -2.68 -22.19 -2.94
CA SER A 292 -2.40 -21.93 -4.35
C SER A 292 -1.15 -21.06 -4.45
N PRO A 293 -0.11 -21.47 -5.21
CA PRO A 293 1.11 -20.68 -5.31
C PRO A 293 0.79 -19.34 -5.99
N ASN A 294 1.35 -18.26 -5.44
CA ASN A 294 1.37 -16.98 -6.15
C ASN A 294 2.18 -17.15 -7.44
N LEU A 295 1.68 -16.60 -8.55
CA LEU A 295 2.36 -16.69 -9.84
C LEU A 295 3.04 -15.37 -10.17
N VAL A 296 4.36 -15.36 -10.19
CA VAL A 296 5.13 -14.18 -10.64
C VAL A 296 5.23 -14.20 -12.15
N THR A 297 4.66 -13.22 -12.83
CA THR A 297 4.71 -13.14 -14.31
C THR A 297 5.91 -12.35 -14.81
N ALA A 298 6.36 -11.37 -14.03
CA ALA A 298 7.53 -10.59 -14.35
C ALA A 298 8.19 -10.00 -13.10
N PHE A 299 9.52 -9.89 -13.14
CA PHE A 299 10.34 -9.32 -12.08
C PHE A 299 11.52 -8.56 -12.67
N TRP A 300 11.80 -7.38 -12.14
CA TRP A 300 12.92 -6.53 -12.52
C TRP A 300 13.78 -6.24 -11.30
N ALA A 301 15.10 -6.24 -11.50
CA ALA A 301 16.04 -5.76 -10.51
C ALA A 301 15.94 -4.22 -10.35
N PRO A 302 16.46 -3.63 -9.27
CA PRO A 302 16.43 -2.17 -9.03
C PRO A 302 17.06 -1.32 -10.16
N GLU A 303 18.04 -1.88 -10.87
CA GLU A 303 18.70 -1.29 -12.04
C GLU A 303 17.86 -1.38 -13.33
N GLY A 304 16.69 -2.02 -13.29
CA GLY A 304 15.76 -2.16 -14.41
C GLY A 304 16.00 -3.36 -15.31
N LYS A 305 16.99 -4.21 -15.00
CA LYS A 305 17.18 -5.47 -15.72
C LYS A 305 16.00 -6.39 -15.42
N GLN A 306 15.26 -6.78 -16.45
CA GLN A 306 14.20 -7.78 -16.31
C GLN A 306 14.85 -9.16 -16.11
N LEU A 307 14.54 -9.80 -14.99
CA LEU A 307 15.11 -11.08 -14.58
C LEU A 307 14.11 -12.23 -14.72
N VAL A 308 12.80 -11.92 -14.71
CA VAL A 308 11.72 -12.87 -14.99
C VAL A 308 10.81 -12.26 -16.06
N THR A 309 10.53 -13.04 -17.09
CA THR A 309 9.66 -12.67 -18.22
C THR A 309 8.68 -13.80 -18.49
N ASN A 310 7.38 -13.48 -18.57
CA ASN A 310 6.31 -14.46 -18.77
C ASN A 310 6.39 -15.64 -17.78
N GLY A 311 6.77 -15.34 -16.53
CA GLY A 311 6.91 -16.30 -15.44
C GLY A 311 8.13 -17.19 -15.48
N ASN A 312 9.10 -16.92 -16.36
CA ASN A 312 10.32 -17.71 -16.49
C ASN A 312 11.54 -16.84 -16.23
N GLY A 313 12.47 -17.34 -15.42
CA GLY A 313 13.75 -16.69 -15.17
C GLY A 313 14.24 -16.82 -13.73
N LYS A 314 15.45 -16.34 -13.47
CA LYS A 314 16.07 -16.40 -12.13
C LYS A 314 15.86 -15.07 -11.42
N ALA A 315 15.07 -15.07 -10.36
CA ALA A 315 14.86 -13.89 -9.53
C ALA A 315 15.97 -13.73 -8.49
N LEU A 316 16.24 -12.47 -8.13
CA LEU A 316 17.16 -12.05 -7.08
C LEU A 316 16.50 -10.88 -6.34
N TYR A 317 15.91 -11.17 -5.19
CA TYR A 317 15.31 -10.19 -4.30
C TYR A 317 16.34 -9.74 -3.27
N THR A 318 16.37 -8.44 -2.98
CA THR A 318 17.19 -7.87 -1.93
C THR A 318 16.37 -6.86 -1.14
N ASP A 319 16.31 -7.04 0.18
CA ASP A 319 15.62 -6.13 1.11
C ASP A 319 16.50 -5.90 2.35
N LEU A 320 16.34 -4.75 3.02
CA LEU A 320 16.99 -4.50 4.31
C LEU A 320 16.11 -5.04 5.43
N VAL A 321 16.67 -5.91 6.27
CA VAL A 321 15.98 -6.55 7.41
C VAL A 321 16.78 -6.36 8.70
N GLN A 322 16.17 -6.62 9.84
CA GLN A 322 16.90 -6.64 11.11
C GLN A 322 17.80 -7.89 11.17
N SER A 323 19.05 -7.74 11.62
CA SER A 323 19.97 -8.85 11.82
C SER A 323 19.43 -9.82 12.88
N ARG A 324 19.68 -11.12 12.69
CA ARG A 324 19.38 -12.15 13.71
C ARG A 324 20.47 -12.27 14.76
N ALA A 325 21.68 -11.80 14.48
CA ALA A 325 22.79 -11.79 15.43
C ALA A 325 22.79 -10.53 16.30
N ASP A 326 22.37 -9.40 15.74
CA ASP A 326 22.28 -8.12 16.46
C ASP A 326 20.98 -7.38 16.09
N SER A 327 19.98 -7.45 16.96
CA SER A 327 18.68 -6.81 16.72
C SER A 327 18.73 -5.28 16.73
N THR A 328 19.89 -4.65 16.93
CA THR A 328 20.08 -3.21 16.77
C THR A 328 20.57 -2.82 15.37
N GLN A 329 21.09 -3.79 14.60
CA GLN A 329 21.64 -3.55 13.26
C GLN A 329 20.75 -4.08 12.13
N LYS A 330 20.72 -3.34 11.01
CA LYS A 330 20.11 -3.82 9.77
C LYS A 330 21.14 -4.54 8.91
N THR A 331 20.70 -5.56 8.19
CA THR A 331 21.51 -6.32 7.23
C THR A 331 20.70 -6.54 5.94
N ALA A 332 21.40 -6.75 4.83
CA ALA A 332 20.76 -7.10 3.57
C ALA A 332 20.32 -8.57 3.61
N PHE A 333 19.04 -8.82 3.38
CA PHE A 333 18.50 -10.13 3.05
C PHE A 333 18.46 -10.28 1.54
N THR A 334 19.08 -11.33 1.02
CA THR A 334 19.02 -11.70 -0.40
C THR A 334 18.32 -13.04 -0.55
N GLU A 335 17.30 -13.11 -1.39
CA GLU A 335 16.62 -14.34 -1.79
C GLU A 335 16.76 -14.54 -3.30
N GLN A 336 17.01 -15.77 -3.74
CA GLN A 336 17.11 -16.09 -5.16
C GLN A 336 16.61 -17.50 -5.46
N GLY A 337 16.17 -17.68 -6.69
CA GLY A 337 15.78 -18.97 -7.25
C GLY A 337 15.16 -18.80 -8.63
N VAL A 338 14.75 -19.92 -9.22
CA VAL A 338 14.15 -19.93 -10.56
C VAL A 338 12.64 -19.92 -10.44
N TYR A 339 12.01 -19.10 -11.27
CA TYR A 339 10.60 -19.22 -11.60
C TYR A 339 10.46 -19.99 -12.92
N GLU A 340 9.51 -20.92 -12.95
CA GLU A 340 9.04 -21.62 -14.14
C GLU A 340 7.51 -21.53 -14.19
N ASN A 341 6.96 -21.02 -15.30
CA ASN A 341 5.53 -20.74 -15.45
C ASN A 341 4.93 -19.93 -14.28
N GLY A 342 5.76 -19.04 -13.72
CA GLY A 342 5.46 -18.14 -12.62
C GLY A 342 5.51 -18.76 -11.23
N ALA A 343 5.72 -20.06 -11.11
CA ALA A 343 5.84 -20.74 -9.84
C ALA A 343 7.31 -20.92 -9.45
N LYS A 344 7.64 -20.84 -8.15
CA LYS A 344 8.98 -21.17 -7.66
C LYS A 344 9.33 -22.61 -8.07
N GLN A 345 10.49 -22.82 -8.67
CA GLN A 345 10.97 -24.13 -9.09
C GLN A 345 12.41 -24.37 -8.64
N GLY A 346 12.69 -25.61 -8.26
CA GLY A 346 14.03 -26.07 -7.88
C GLY A 346 14.50 -25.42 -6.58
N VAL A 347 15.81 -25.23 -6.46
CA VAL A 347 16.42 -24.72 -5.22
C VAL A 347 16.26 -23.21 -5.13
N TRP A 348 15.60 -22.78 -4.05
CA TRP A 348 15.55 -21.40 -3.59
C TRP A 348 16.43 -21.24 -2.37
N THR A 349 17.15 -20.13 -2.31
CA THR A 349 18.00 -19.80 -1.17
C THR A 349 17.73 -18.40 -0.70
N GLY A 350 17.88 -18.16 0.59
CA GLY A 350 18.04 -16.80 1.07
C GLY A 350 19.01 -16.70 2.22
N ARG A 351 19.69 -15.56 2.29
CA ARG A 351 20.81 -15.31 3.21
C ARG A 351 20.81 -13.89 3.70
N TYR A 352 21.20 -13.71 4.95
CA TYR A 352 21.57 -12.39 5.46
C TYR A 352 23.02 -12.12 5.10
N ALA A 353 23.35 -10.87 4.77
CA ALA A 353 24.70 -10.48 4.38
C ALA A 353 25.71 -10.63 5.52
N ASP A 354 25.25 -10.53 6.76
CA ASP A 354 26.05 -10.74 7.98
C ASP A 354 26.23 -12.23 8.36
N GLY A 355 25.65 -13.16 7.59
CA GLY A 355 25.73 -14.60 7.86
C GLY A 355 24.88 -15.09 9.03
N SER A 356 24.10 -14.21 9.69
CA SER A 356 23.29 -14.59 10.87
C SER A 356 22.10 -15.49 10.53
N TYR A 357 21.76 -15.60 9.25
CA TYR A 357 20.65 -16.42 8.77
C TYR A 357 20.89 -16.94 7.34
N PHE A 358 20.54 -18.19 7.11
CA PHE A 358 20.50 -18.81 5.79
C PHE A 358 19.37 -19.82 5.69
N TYR A 359 18.77 -19.98 4.52
CA TYR A 359 17.95 -21.13 4.20
C TYR A 359 18.15 -21.60 2.77
N GLN A 360 17.80 -22.86 2.54
CA GLN A 360 17.71 -23.49 1.24
C GLN A 360 16.43 -24.34 1.22
N GLU A 361 15.57 -24.11 0.24
CA GLU A 361 14.28 -24.77 0.05
C GLU A 361 14.22 -25.37 -1.36
N LEU A 362 13.65 -26.56 -1.50
CA LEU A 362 13.40 -27.19 -2.78
C LEU A 362 11.91 -27.03 -3.13
N TYR A 363 11.62 -26.40 -4.27
CA TYR A 363 10.27 -26.19 -4.77
C TYR A 363 9.98 -27.04 -6.00
N ASP A 364 8.75 -27.52 -6.11
CA ASP A 364 8.15 -28.04 -7.33
C ASP A 364 6.81 -27.35 -7.57
N LYS A 365 6.68 -26.67 -8.72
CA LYS A 365 5.48 -25.93 -9.13
C LYS A 365 4.92 -25.01 -8.04
N GLY A 366 5.82 -24.33 -7.33
CA GLY A 366 5.49 -23.37 -6.28
C GLY A 366 5.19 -23.98 -4.92
N VAL A 367 5.20 -25.31 -4.80
CA VAL A 367 5.06 -26.03 -3.52
C VAL A 367 6.45 -26.41 -3.01
N CYS A 368 6.79 -25.96 -1.81
CA CYS A 368 8.03 -26.40 -1.17
C CYS A 368 7.89 -27.85 -0.73
N GLN A 369 8.87 -28.66 -1.11
CA GLN A 369 8.94 -30.09 -0.80
C GLN A 369 9.71 -30.32 0.51
N GLN A 370 10.80 -29.56 0.69
CA GLN A 370 11.66 -29.65 1.87
C GLN A 370 12.55 -28.41 1.95
N GLY A 371 13.01 -28.09 3.14
CA GLY A 371 13.95 -27.02 3.37
C GLY A 371 14.93 -27.32 4.51
N LYS A 372 15.97 -26.49 4.55
CA LYS A 372 16.88 -26.36 5.68
C LYS A 372 17.09 -24.89 5.99
N ALA A 373 17.17 -24.55 7.26
CA ALA A 373 17.45 -23.21 7.73
C ALA A 373 18.54 -23.25 8.81
N PHE A 374 19.39 -22.24 8.79
CA PHE A 374 20.44 -22.00 9.75
C PHE A 374 20.23 -20.61 10.35
N THR A 375 20.35 -20.50 11.67
CA THR A 375 20.42 -19.22 12.40
C THR A 375 21.67 -19.26 13.26
N ALA A 376 22.40 -18.16 13.33
CA ALA A 376 23.60 -18.07 14.16
C ALA A 376 23.29 -18.50 15.62
N GLY A 377 24.15 -19.35 16.19
CA GLY A 377 23.96 -19.89 17.54
C GLY A 377 22.97 -21.06 17.63
N SER A 378 22.54 -21.65 16.51
CA SER A 378 21.64 -22.81 16.49
C SER A 378 22.07 -23.84 15.44
N ASP A 379 21.68 -25.10 15.67
CA ASP A 379 21.86 -26.16 14.67
C ASP A 379 21.02 -25.90 13.42
N THR A 380 21.44 -26.50 12.30
CA THR A 380 20.66 -26.45 11.06
C THR A 380 19.37 -27.24 11.22
N LEU A 381 18.23 -26.55 11.14
CA LEU A 381 16.92 -27.17 11.13
C LEU A 381 16.57 -27.66 9.73
N ARG A 382 16.08 -28.90 9.62
CA ARG A 382 15.50 -29.45 8.40
C ARG A 382 14.00 -29.59 8.59
N TYR A 383 13.23 -29.31 7.55
CA TYR A 383 11.77 -29.29 7.61
C TYR A 383 11.14 -29.67 6.28
N THR A 384 9.96 -30.26 6.35
CA THR A 384 9.07 -30.53 5.22
C THR A 384 7.80 -29.69 5.31
N GLU A 385 7.41 -29.26 6.52
CA GLU A 385 6.30 -28.36 6.74
C GLU A 385 6.74 -26.89 6.58
N LEU A 386 6.01 -26.17 5.74
CA LEU A 386 6.19 -24.74 5.49
C LEU A 386 5.36 -23.87 6.43
N ASP A 387 5.53 -22.56 6.23
CA ASP A 387 4.84 -21.52 6.96
C ASP A 387 3.31 -21.71 6.95
N HIS A 388 2.72 -21.77 8.14
CA HIS A 388 1.27 -21.73 8.31
C HIS A 388 0.88 -20.90 9.53
N GLN A 389 -0.27 -20.25 9.42
CA GLN A 389 -0.86 -19.48 10.52
C GLN A 389 -1.29 -20.43 11.65
N PRO A 390 -1.36 -19.94 12.91
CA PRO A 390 -1.95 -20.71 13.99
C PRO A 390 -3.37 -21.14 13.64
N GLU A 391 -3.74 -22.35 14.05
CA GLU A 391 -5.03 -22.95 13.73
C GLU A 391 -5.70 -23.45 15.01
N PHE A 392 -6.96 -23.06 15.23
CA PHE A 392 -7.78 -23.66 16.28
C PHE A 392 -8.23 -25.08 15.85
N PRO A 393 -8.36 -26.06 16.78
CA PRO A 393 -8.81 -27.41 16.42
C PRO A 393 -10.16 -27.38 15.70
N GLY A 394 -10.25 -28.02 14.54
CA GLY A 394 -11.44 -27.98 13.68
C GLY A 394 -11.59 -26.69 12.86
N GLY A 395 -10.54 -25.88 12.77
CA GLY A 395 -10.52 -24.63 12.00
C GLY A 395 -11.53 -23.60 12.48
N MET A 396 -12.03 -22.77 11.57
CA MET A 396 -13.03 -21.75 11.90
C MET A 396 -14.37 -22.32 12.38
N SER A 397 -14.73 -23.52 11.92
CA SER A 397 -15.95 -24.20 12.38
C SER A 397 -15.82 -24.64 13.84
N GLY A 398 -14.69 -25.28 14.19
CA GLY A 398 -14.42 -25.69 15.57
C GLY A 398 -14.32 -24.49 16.52
N LEU A 399 -13.71 -23.39 16.06
CA LEU A 399 -13.68 -22.14 16.80
C LEU A 399 -15.08 -21.55 17.02
N GLY A 400 -15.92 -21.51 15.99
CA GLY A 400 -17.31 -21.04 16.10
C GLY A 400 -18.14 -21.88 17.07
N GLN A 401 -17.98 -23.21 17.02
CA GLN A 401 -18.62 -24.13 17.96
C GLN A 401 -18.14 -23.89 19.40
N PHE A 402 -16.82 -23.79 19.62
CA PHE A 402 -16.27 -23.49 20.93
C PHE A 402 -16.83 -22.19 21.51
N LEU A 403 -16.87 -21.13 20.70
CA LEU A 403 -17.44 -19.84 21.10
C LEU A 403 -18.92 -19.98 21.45
N SER A 404 -19.74 -20.63 20.61
CA SER A 404 -21.17 -20.82 20.89
C SER A 404 -21.46 -21.53 22.23
N GLN A 405 -20.59 -22.47 22.63
CA GLN A 405 -20.73 -23.24 23.87
C GLN A 405 -20.19 -22.51 25.11
N ASN A 406 -19.22 -21.62 24.94
CA ASN A 406 -18.48 -21.01 26.05
C ASN A 406 -18.73 -19.52 26.22
N LEU A 407 -19.25 -18.85 25.21
CA LEU A 407 -19.59 -17.43 25.22
C LEU A 407 -20.91 -17.23 25.96
N ARG A 408 -20.90 -16.32 26.93
CA ARG A 408 -22.07 -15.95 27.73
C ARG A 408 -22.42 -14.50 27.42
N TYR A 409 -23.69 -14.14 27.47
CA TYR A 409 -24.07 -12.74 27.41
C TYR A 409 -24.17 -12.17 28.84
N PRO A 410 -23.32 -11.21 29.24
CA PRO A 410 -23.40 -10.60 30.57
C PRO A 410 -24.73 -9.89 30.80
N VAL A 411 -25.33 -10.09 31.98
CA VAL A 411 -26.68 -9.61 32.29
C VAL A 411 -26.77 -8.08 32.25
N ASN A 412 -25.75 -7.35 32.72
CA ASN A 412 -25.84 -5.88 32.72
C ASN A 412 -25.59 -5.32 31.32
N ALA A 413 -24.68 -5.91 30.53
CA ALA A 413 -24.57 -5.59 29.11
C ALA A 413 -25.89 -5.81 28.35
N HIS A 414 -26.59 -6.91 28.66
CA HIS A 414 -27.91 -7.19 28.08
C HIS A 414 -28.94 -6.13 28.49
N LYS A 415 -29.03 -5.80 29.78
CA LYS A 415 -29.93 -4.73 30.29
C LYS A 415 -29.61 -3.35 29.73
N ALA A 416 -28.33 -3.07 29.47
CA ALA A 416 -27.87 -1.83 28.86
C ALA A 416 -28.10 -1.79 27.34
N GLY A 417 -28.64 -2.85 26.72
CA GLY A 417 -28.81 -2.94 25.27
C GLY A 417 -27.47 -2.93 24.52
N ALA A 418 -26.37 -3.20 25.20
CA ALA A 418 -25.03 -3.17 24.62
C ALA A 418 -24.85 -4.38 23.73
N GLN A 419 -24.55 -4.17 22.46
CA GLN A 419 -24.33 -5.20 21.44
C GLN A 419 -23.24 -4.74 20.47
N GLY A 420 -22.62 -5.67 19.76
CA GLY A 420 -21.58 -5.35 18.78
C GLY A 420 -20.48 -6.40 18.73
N LYS A 421 -19.45 -6.09 17.94
CA LYS A 421 -18.31 -6.96 17.72
C LYS A 421 -17.12 -6.51 18.55
N VAL A 422 -16.67 -7.34 19.48
CA VAL A 422 -15.44 -7.13 20.26
C VAL A 422 -14.29 -7.81 19.54
N PHE A 423 -13.21 -7.08 19.27
CA PHE A 423 -11.99 -7.63 18.68
C PHE A 423 -10.96 -7.87 19.77
N VAL A 424 -10.61 -9.13 20.01
CA VAL A 424 -9.58 -9.52 20.98
C VAL A 424 -8.30 -9.87 20.23
N SER A 425 -7.23 -9.12 20.51
CA SER A 425 -5.87 -9.41 20.10
C SER A 425 -5.18 -10.27 21.15
N PHE A 426 -4.45 -11.30 20.73
CA PHE A 426 -3.63 -12.15 21.61
C PHE A 426 -2.48 -12.77 20.82
N VAL A 427 -1.50 -13.33 21.52
CA VAL A 427 -0.37 -14.05 20.91
C VAL A 427 -0.55 -15.55 21.12
N VAL A 428 -0.57 -16.31 20.03
CA VAL A 428 -0.45 -17.77 20.07
C VAL A 428 1.02 -18.12 20.24
N CYS A 429 1.35 -18.78 21.34
CA CYS A 429 2.69 -19.25 21.67
C CYS A 429 3.08 -20.49 20.87
N THR A 430 4.36 -20.83 20.93
CA THR A 430 4.93 -22.01 20.24
C THR A 430 4.41 -23.34 20.78
N ASP A 431 3.81 -23.36 21.97
CA ASP A 431 3.19 -24.53 22.59
C ASP A 431 1.66 -24.56 22.42
N GLY A 432 1.07 -23.57 21.74
CA GLY A 432 -0.39 -23.44 21.58
C GLY A 432 -1.10 -22.71 22.73
N THR A 433 -0.37 -22.27 23.75
CA THR A 433 -0.90 -21.38 24.79
C THR A 433 -1.12 -19.97 24.24
N LEU A 434 -1.96 -19.19 24.93
CA LEU A 434 -2.26 -17.81 24.56
C LEU A 434 -1.74 -16.84 25.63
N CYS A 435 -1.20 -15.69 25.20
CA CYS A 435 -0.75 -14.60 26.06
C CYS A 435 -1.04 -13.23 25.42
N ASP A 436 -0.67 -12.13 26.11
CA ASP A 436 -0.74 -10.75 25.60
C ASP A 436 -2.14 -10.34 25.08
N TYR A 437 -3.16 -10.59 25.90
CA TYR A 437 -4.56 -10.28 25.57
C TYR A 437 -4.84 -8.78 25.62
N GLU A 438 -5.41 -8.24 24.55
CA GLU A 438 -5.79 -6.84 24.42
C GLU A 438 -7.13 -6.72 23.69
N VAL A 439 -8.05 -5.91 24.21
CA VAL A 439 -9.26 -5.50 23.48
C VAL A 439 -8.90 -4.34 22.56
N LEU A 440 -9.12 -4.51 21.26
CA LEU A 440 -8.77 -3.51 20.25
C LEU A 440 -9.80 -2.40 20.15
N ASN A 441 -11.07 -2.72 20.43
CA ASN A 441 -12.19 -1.78 20.43
C ASN A 441 -13.10 -2.05 21.64
N ASP A 442 -13.28 -1.02 22.46
CA ASP A 442 -14.17 -1.11 23.62
C ASP A 442 -15.63 -1.03 23.13
N VAL A 443 -16.43 -2.06 23.42
CA VAL A 443 -17.87 -2.06 23.10
C VAL A 443 -18.66 -1.78 24.37
N HIS A 444 -18.42 -2.56 25.40
CA HIS A 444 -19.00 -2.40 26.73
C HIS A 444 -18.13 -3.21 27.70
N PRO A 445 -17.76 -2.66 28.88
CA PRO A 445 -16.78 -3.29 29.78
C PRO A 445 -17.05 -4.78 30.06
N GLU A 446 -18.31 -5.16 30.27
CA GLU A 446 -18.66 -6.56 30.51
C GLU A 446 -18.56 -7.47 29.27
N LEU A 447 -18.89 -6.94 28.07
CA LEU A 447 -18.71 -7.69 26.82
C LEU A 447 -17.22 -7.89 26.53
N ASP A 448 -16.43 -6.86 26.79
CA ASP A 448 -14.98 -6.86 26.59
C ASP A 448 -14.30 -7.87 27.56
N GLN A 449 -14.71 -7.87 28.83
CA GLN A 449 -14.26 -8.85 29.83
C GLN A 449 -14.65 -10.28 29.46
N GLU A 450 -15.88 -10.49 28.99
CA GLU A 450 -16.36 -11.81 28.59
C GLU A 450 -15.64 -12.33 27.34
N ALA A 451 -15.37 -11.43 26.38
CA ALA A 451 -14.57 -11.74 25.20
C ALA A 451 -13.15 -12.17 25.60
N ILE A 452 -12.49 -11.46 26.53
CA ILE A 452 -11.18 -11.88 27.07
C ILE A 452 -11.30 -13.25 27.75
N ARG A 453 -12.31 -13.45 28.60
CA ARG A 453 -12.50 -14.68 29.36
C ARG A 453 -12.66 -15.90 28.45
N VAL A 454 -13.45 -15.79 27.38
CA VAL A 454 -13.64 -16.92 26.44
C VAL A 454 -12.37 -17.19 25.64
N VAL A 455 -11.62 -16.15 25.26
CA VAL A 455 -10.34 -16.31 24.56
C VAL A 455 -9.29 -16.95 25.47
N GLN A 456 -9.23 -16.57 26.74
CA GLN A 456 -8.34 -17.22 27.71
C GLN A 456 -8.63 -18.73 27.86
N LYS A 457 -9.90 -19.13 27.77
CA LYS A 457 -10.28 -20.56 27.77
C LYS A 457 -9.80 -21.33 26.54
N MET A 458 -9.44 -20.65 25.46
CA MET A 458 -8.87 -21.27 24.25
C MET A 458 -7.37 -21.58 24.40
N SER A 459 -6.73 -21.13 25.49
CA SER A 459 -5.31 -21.34 25.73
C SER A 459 -4.94 -22.82 25.81
N GLY A 460 -3.92 -23.23 25.04
CA GLY A 460 -3.43 -24.60 24.95
C GLY A 460 -4.13 -25.44 23.88
N HIS A 461 -5.19 -24.93 23.26
CA HIS A 461 -5.90 -25.64 22.19
C HIS A 461 -5.33 -25.36 20.80
N TRP A 462 -4.65 -24.22 20.61
CA TRP A 462 -4.20 -23.81 19.29
C TRP A 462 -3.03 -24.65 18.80
N LYS A 463 -3.06 -25.00 17.52
CA LYS A 463 -1.83 -25.35 16.80
C LYS A 463 -1.04 -24.05 16.60
N PRO A 464 0.25 -24.02 16.99
CA PRO A 464 1.08 -22.83 16.83
C PRO A 464 1.27 -22.50 15.35
N GLY A 465 1.60 -21.24 15.07
CA GLY A 465 2.11 -20.90 13.76
C GLY A 465 3.46 -21.59 13.53
N VAL A 466 3.72 -22.00 12.30
CA VAL A 466 5.03 -22.52 11.90
C VAL A 466 5.61 -21.57 10.87
N GLN A 467 6.93 -21.38 10.92
CA GLN A 467 7.71 -20.73 9.89
C GLN A 467 8.95 -21.58 9.64
N ARG A 468 9.10 -22.12 8.43
CA ARG A 468 10.24 -22.97 8.03
C ARG A 468 10.54 -24.08 9.04
N GLY A 469 9.49 -24.82 9.43
CA GLY A 469 9.54 -25.88 10.43
C GLY A 469 9.73 -25.42 11.88
N GLN A 470 9.97 -24.14 12.15
CA GLN A 470 10.04 -23.61 13.52
C GLN A 470 8.65 -23.16 13.97
N LYS A 471 8.21 -23.63 15.12
CA LYS A 471 7.03 -23.06 15.79
C LYS A 471 7.38 -21.62 16.18
N VAL A 472 6.54 -20.67 15.78
CA VAL A 472 6.73 -19.24 16.02
C VAL A 472 5.54 -18.66 16.77
N ARG A 473 5.81 -17.61 17.55
CA ARG A 473 4.77 -16.82 18.21
C ARG A 473 4.07 -15.97 17.16
N VAL A 474 2.74 -15.98 17.14
CA VAL A 474 1.96 -15.22 16.16
C VAL A 474 0.88 -14.42 16.87
N LYS A 475 0.83 -13.11 16.60
CA LYS A 475 -0.25 -12.24 17.04
C LYS A 475 -1.50 -12.49 16.19
N TYR A 476 -2.62 -12.76 16.84
CA TYR A 476 -3.90 -13.13 16.22
C TYR A 476 -5.01 -12.20 16.74
N ASN A 477 -5.89 -11.75 15.83
CA ASN A 477 -7.03 -10.89 16.16
C ASN A 477 -8.34 -11.64 15.90
N LEU A 478 -9.10 -11.92 16.95
CA LEU A 478 -10.37 -12.64 16.86
C LEU A 478 -11.57 -11.70 17.03
N PRO A 479 -12.45 -11.56 16.03
CA PRO A 479 -13.73 -10.89 16.20
C PRO A 479 -14.76 -11.80 16.90
N ILE A 480 -15.33 -11.34 18.01
CA ILE A 480 -16.41 -12.00 18.76
C ILE A 480 -17.66 -11.13 18.66
N ASN A 481 -18.76 -11.70 18.16
CA ASN A 481 -20.00 -10.97 17.95
C ASN A 481 -20.98 -11.20 19.11
N PHE A 482 -21.44 -10.12 19.73
CA PHE A 482 -22.52 -10.14 20.71
C PHE A 482 -23.77 -9.52 20.07
N THR A 483 -24.80 -10.33 19.92
CA THR A 483 -26.11 -9.92 19.39
C THR A 483 -27.17 -10.21 20.44
N LEU A 484 -27.98 -9.20 20.75
CA LEU A 484 -29.18 -9.39 21.56
C LEU A 484 -30.12 -10.32 20.79
N GLN A 485 -30.59 -11.37 21.46
CA GLN A 485 -31.58 -12.29 20.90
C GLN A 485 -32.99 -11.77 21.11
#